data_AF-A0A261BM77-F1
#
_entry.id   AF-A0A261BM77-F1
#
_cell.length_a   1.000
_cell.length_b   1.000
_cell.length_c   1.000
_cell.angle_alpha   90.00
_cell.angle_beta   90.00
_cell.angle_gamma   90.00
#
_symmetry.space_group_name_H-M   'P 1'
#
loop_
_entity.id
_entity.type
_entity.pdbx_description
1 polymer ?
#
loop_
_entity_poly.entity_id
_entity_poly.type
_entity_poly.pdbx_seq_one_letter_code
_entity_poly.pdbx_strand_id
1 'polypeptide(L)'
;MYFISLIVIFKPIQTCIPTQNVEPCKVRSKIYDATCQGAGLPSPTNYCLRAADVPVTYTVGTPPSNFGDQSDICYTYLDCRAGTVEQFDSIGGQTSIPGNSDGTPTFAFCYEAGANAGKWFSYADGHDDEMSGMRCKNQ
;
A
#
# COMPACT_ATOMS: atom_id res chain seq x y z
N MET A 1 29.60 14.34 63.00
CA MET A 1 29.78 14.58 61.55
C MET A 1 28.67 13.82 60.84
N TYR A 2 27.62 14.51 60.40
CA TYR A 2 26.43 13.86 59.80
C TYR A 2 26.69 13.59 58.31
N PHE A 3 26.66 12.31 57.92
CA PHE A 3 26.75 11.90 56.52
C PHE A 3 25.36 12.04 55.88
N ILE A 4 25.20 13.01 54.98
CA ILE A 4 24.01 13.19 54.14
C ILE A 4 24.18 12.27 52.93
N SER A 5 23.37 11.22 52.84
CA SER A 5 23.36 10.32 51.68
C SER A 5 22.41 10.87 50.62
N LEU A 6 22.96 11.32 49.48
CA LEU A 6 22.22 11.79 48.32
C LEU A 6 21.78 10.59 47.46
N ILE A 7 20.47 10.33 47.40
CA ILE A 7 19.88 9.32 46.51
C ILE A 7 19.56 10.00 45.17
N VAL A 8 20.29 9.64 44.12
CA VAL A 8 20.02 10.09 42.74
C VAL A 8 19.05 9.12 42.08
N ILE A 9 17.83 9.57 41.81
CA ILE A 9 16.80 8.77 41.11
C ILE A 9 17.03 8.89 39.60
N PHE A 10 17.61 7.86 38.99
CA PHE A 10 17.68 7.73 37.52
C PHE A 10 16.32 7.25 36.99
N LYS A 11 15.57 8.13 36.32
CA LYS A 11 14.41 7.72 35.50
C LYS A 11 14.91 7.11 34.20
N PRO A 12 14.51 5.88 33.83
CA PRO A 12 14.80 5.36 32.49
C PRO A 12 14.01 6.19 31.48
N ILE A 13 14.74 6.87 30.59
CA ILE A 13 14.15 7.53 29.44
C ILE A 13 13.84 6.40 28.45
N GLN A 14 12.56 6.04 28.34
CA GLN A 14 12.12 5.09 27.33
C GLN A 14 12.20 5.77 25.97
N THR A 15 13.34 5.62 25.30
CA THR A 15 13.50 6.02 23.91
C THR A 15 12.66 5.07 23.06
N CYS A 16 11.55 5.54 22.54
CA CYS A 16 10.83 4.83 21.49
C CYS A 16 11.77 4.72 20.29
N ILE A 17 12.33 3.53 20.06
CA ILE A 17 12.99 3.22 18.79
C ILE A 17 11.86 3.32 17.76
N PRO A 18 11.93 4.23 16.77
CA PRO A 18 10.98 4.19 15.68
C PRO A 18 11.10 2.79 15.07
N THR A 19 10.02 2.01 15.12
CA THR A 19 9.88 0.83 14.26
C THR A 19 10.24 1.32 12.86
N GLN A 20 11.41 0.93 12.37
CA GLN A 20 11.77 1.19 10.99
C GLN A 20 10.64 0.55 10.18
N ASN A 21 9.75 1.37 9.64
CA ASN A 21 8.87 0.96 8.55
C ASN A 21 9.81 0.73 7.38
N VAL A 22 10.46 -0.44 7.38
CA VAL A 22 11.26 -0.93 6.26
C VAL A 22 10.29 -0.90 5.09
N GLU A 23 10.51 0.02 4.16
CA GLU A 23 9.76 0.01 2.91
C GLU A 23 10.09 -1.32 2.24
N PRO A 24 9.13 -2.25 2.13
CA PRO A 24 9.46 -3.61 1.77
C PRO A 24 9.96 -3.67 0.32
N CYS A 25 9.39 -2.85 -0.56
CA CYS A 25 9.79 -2.71 -1.96
C CYS A 25 11.09 -1.87 -2.07
N LYS A 26 12.11 -2.35 -2.78
CA LYS A 26 13.41 -1.66 -2.86
C LYS A 26 13.43 -0.58 -3.94
N VAL A 27 12.62 -0.76 -5.00
CA VAL A 27 12.68 0.10 -6.20
C VAL A 27 11.59 1.17 -6.24
N ARG A 28 10.41 0.95 -5.64
CA ARG A 28 9.34 1.96 -5.63
C ARG A 28 8.62 2.07 -4.30
N SER A 29 8.12 3.28 -4.04
CA SER A 29 7.31 3.57 -2.86
C SER A 29 5.88 3.03 -2.95
N LYS A 30 5.19 3.04 -1.81
CA LYS A 30 3.74 2.74 -1.71
C LYS A 30 2.94 3.52 -2.76
N ILE A 31 2.04 2.84 -3.47
CA ILE A 31 1.21 3.43 -4.55
C ILE A 31 -0.24 3.72 -4.13
N TYR A 32 -0.58 3.49 -2.87
CA TYR A 32 -1.90 3.84 -2.38
C TYR A 32 -2.04 5.38 -2.35
N ASP A 33 -3.14 5.89 -2.87
CA ASP A 33 -3.40 7.33 -2.96
C ASP A 33 -3.45 7.98 -1.58
N ALA A 34 -2.42 8.75 -1.26
CA ALA A 34 -2.27 9.45 0.01
C ALA A 34 -3.21 10.66 0.13
N THR A 35 -3.88 11.07 -0.94
CA THR A 35 -4.85 12.18 -0.93
C THR A 35 -6.23 11.75 -0.44
N CYS A 36 -6.48 10.44 -0.30
CA CYS A 36 -7.73 9.93 0.22
C CYS A 36 -7.99 10.37 1.66
N GLN A 37 -9.14 11.00 1.89
CA GLN A 37 -9.48 11.63 3.17
C GLN A 37 -10.31 10.72 4.07
N GLY A 38 -10.87 9.63 3.53
CA GLY A 38 -11.69 8.68 4.26
C GLY A 38 -13.16 8.72 3.81
N ALA A 39 -13.96 7.86 4.43
CA ALA A 39 -15.37 7.72 4.09
C ALA A 39 -16.13 9.05 4.22
N GLY A 40 -16.87 9.42 3.17
CA GLY A 40 -17.69 10.63 3.12
C GLY A 40 -16.94 11.95 2.88
N LEU A 41 -15.63 11.91 2.62
CA LEU A 41 -14.81 13.09 2.34
C LEU A 41 -14.08 13.00 0.99
N PRO A 42 -14.06 14.08 0.18
CA PRO A 42 -14.62 15.40 0.43
C PRO A 42 -16.16 15.50 0.32
N SER A 43 -16.82 14.48 -0.24
CA SER A 43 -18.28 14.40 -0.23
C SER A 43 -18.80 12.98 -0.01
N PRO A 44 -20.05 12.81 0.45
CA PRO A 44 -20.68 11.50 0.64
C PRO A 44 -20.77 10.64 -0.63
N THR A 45 -20.73 11.26 -1.81
CA THR A 45 -20.87 10.60 -3.12
C THR A 45 -19.59 10.58 -3.94
N ASN A 46 -18.50 11.15 -3.42
CA ASN A 46 -17.19 11.13 -4.06
C ASN A 46 -16.12 11.18 -2.96
N TYR A 47 -15.74 10.01 -2.49
CA TYR A 47 -14.73 9.80 -1.46
C TYR A 47 -13.89 8.56 -1.77
N CYS A 48 -12.70 8.51 -1.18
CA CYS A 48 -11.90 7.30 -1.14
C CYS A 48 -11.36 7.05 0.28
N LEU A 49 -11.14 5.78 0.60
CA LEU A 49 -10.70 5.35 1.92
C LEU A 49 -9.23 5.71 2.14
N ARG A 50 -8.86 6.05 3.38
CA ARG A 50 -7.45 6.26 3.73
C ARG A 50 -6.71 4.93 3.66
N ALA A 51 -5.41 4.98 3.40
CA ALA A 51 -4.55 3.79 3.48
C ALA A 51 -4.60 3.11 4.86
N ALA A 52 -4.90 3.85 5.94
CA ALA A 52 -5.05 3.27 7.27
C ALA A 52 -6.39 2.51 7.47
N ASP A 53 -7.39 2.79 6.64
CA ASP A 53 -8.70 2.15 6.66
C ASP A 53 -8.78 0.94 5.69
N VAL A 54 -7.73 0.70 4.92
CA VAL A 54 -7.59 -0.40 3.95
C VAL A 54 -6.33 -1.20 4.30
N PRO A 55 -6.40 -2.52 4.52
CA PRO A 55 -5.27 -3.31 4.99
C PRO A 55 -4.25 -3.62 3.88
N VAL A 56 -3.67 -2.59 3.26
CA VAL A 56 -2.67 -2.75 2.18
C VAL A 56 -1.32 -3.13 2.77
N THR A 57 -0.89 -4.36 2.49
CA THR A 57 0.40 -4.87 2.93
C THR A 57 1.24 -5.24 1.72
N TYR A 58 2.36 -4.55 1.56
CA TYR A 58 3.32 -4.80 0.50
C TYR A 58 4.29 -5.90 0.90
N THR A 59 4.47 -6.88 0.03
CA THR A 59 5.36 -8.04 0.22
C THR A 59 6.37 -8.08 -0.91
N VAL A 60 7.66 -8.29 -0.61
CA VAL A 60 8.66 -8.60 -1.63
C VAL A 60 8.95 -10.09 -1.62
N GLY A 61 8.95 -10.68 -2.81
CA GLY A 61 9.39 -12.05 -3.00
C GLY A 61 8.83 -12.67 -4.27
N THR A 62 8.73 -13.99 -4.26
CA THR A 62 8.18 -14.77 -5.36
C THR A 62 6.67 -14.48 -5.51
N PRO A 63 6.19 -14.18 -6.74
CA PRO A 63 4.76 -14.03 -6.98
C PRO A 63 3.98 -15.31 -6.59
N PRO A 64 2.68 -15.20 -6.31
CA PRO A 64 1.81 -16.36 -6.31
C PRO A 64 1.95 -17.14 -7.64
N SER A 65 1.88 -18.48 -7.61
CA SER A 65 2.25 -19.35 -8.73
C SER A 65 1.51 -19.07 -10.04
N ASN A 66 0.35 -18.45 -9.99
CA ASN A 66 -0.43 -18.04 -11.16
C ASN A 66 0.12 -16.79 -11.88
N PHE A 67 1.11 -16.10 -11.30
CA PHE A 67 1.74 -14.88 -11.84
C PHE A 67 3.17 -15.10 -12.37
N GLY A 68 3.60 -16.37 -12.50
CA GLY A 68 4.85 -16.74 -13.17
C GLY A 68 6.09 -16.76 -12.28
N ASP A 69 7.18 -17.27 -12.85
CA ASP A 69 8.38 -17.68 -12.13
C ASP A 69 9.55 -16.67 -12.29
N GLN A 70 10.22 -16.40 -11.16
CA GLN A 70 11.65 -16.04 -11.04
C GLN A 70 12.12 -14.58 -11.19
N SER A 71 11.34 -13.60 -10.73
CA SER A 71 11.95 -12.36 -10.22
C SER A 71 11.29 -11.96 -8.91
N ASP A 72 12.08 -11.41 -7.98
CA ASP A 72 11.52 -10.72 -6.83
C ASP A 72 10.63 -9.60 -7.35
N ILE A 73 9.35 -9.65 -7.00
CA ILE A 73 8.41 -8.56 -7.23
C ILE A 73 7.98 -8.00 -5.88
N CYS A 74 7.66 -6.72 -5.84
CA CYS A 74 6.89 -6.18 -4.74
C CYS A 74 5.41 -6.23 -5.09
N TYR A 75 4.59 -6.84 -4.25
CA TYR A 75 3.19 -7.03 -4.54
C TYR A 75 2.29 -6.82 -3.34
N THR A 76 1.01 -6.64 -3.61
CA THR A 76 -0.07 -6.56 -2.63
C THR A 76 -1.36 -7.02 -3.32
N TYR A 77 -2.35 -7.32 -2.51
CA TYR A 77 -3.74 -7.39 -2.96
C TYR A 77 -4.44 -6.12 -2.48
N LEU A 78 -5.11 -5.41 -3.37
CA LEU A 78 -6.03 -4.37 -2.96
C LEU A 78 -7.39 -5.04 -2.76
N ASP A 79 -7.89 -4.99 -1.54
CA ASP A 79 -9.20 -5.51 -1.17
C ASP A 79 -10.02 -4.36 -0.59
N CYS A 80 -11.08 -3.98 -1.31
CA CYS A 80 -11.94 -2.88 -0.91
C CYS A 80 -13.20 -3.38 -0.23
N ARG A 81 -13.43 -2.91 0.99
CA ARG A 81 -14.65 -3.23 1.75
C ARG A 81 -15.93 -2.78 1.03
N ALA A 82 -17.05 -3.40 1.41
CA ALA A 82 -18.38 -3.06 0.90
C ALA A 82 -18.66 -1.55 0.88
N GLY A 83 -19.28 -1.08 -0.20
CA GLY A 83 -19.55 0.34 -0.46
C GLY A 83 -18.41 1.08 -1.17
N THR A 84 -17.28 0.41 -1.41
CA THR A 84 -16.18 0.92 -2.23
C THR A 84 -15.71 -0.11 -3.24
N VAL A 85 -15.09 0.34 -4.32
CA VAL A 85 -14.46 -0.45 -5.37
C VAL A 85 -13.01 -0.08 -5.53
N GLU A 86 -12.25 -1.03 -6.04
CA GLU A 86 -10.87 -0.88 -6.43
C GLU A 86 -10.78 0.05 -7.65
N GLN A 87 -9.90 1.02 -7.55
CA GLN A 87 -9.68 1.99 -8.60
C GLN A 87 -8.18 2.26 -8.77
N PHE A 88 -7.67 2.10 -9.99
CA PHE A 88 -6.27 2.33 -10.33
C PHE A 88 -6.13 3.49 -11.33
N ASP A 89 -5.12 4.33 -11.12
CA ASP A 89 -4.78 5.41 -12.06
C ASP A 89 -3.98 4.84 -13.22
N SER A 90 -4.47 5.01 -14.45
CA SER A 90 -3.69 4.68 -15.64
C SER A 90 -2.49 5.61 -15.80
N ILE A 91 -1.40 5.06 -16.35
CA ILE A 91 -0.30 5.88 -16.85
C ILE A 91 -0.80 6.72 -18.04
N GLY A 92 -0.78 8.05 -17.88
CA GLY A 92 -1.27 9.01 -18.88
C GLY A 92 -2.52 9.77 -18.45
N GLY A 93 -3.14 9.41 -17.32
CA GLY A 93 -4.09 10.25 -16.58
C GLY A 93 -5.46 10.47 -17.24
N GLN A 94 -5.79 9.75 -18.30
CA GLN A 94 -7.03 9.95 -19.05
C GLN A 94 -8.18 9.04 -18.61
N THR A 95 -7.86 7.91 -17.99
CA THR A 95 -8.86 6.90 -17.60
C THR A 95 -8.47 6.22 -16.30
N SER A 96 -9.48 5.78 -15.56
CA SER A 96 -9.31 4.88 -14.43
C SER A 96 -9.36 3.43 -14.92
N ILE A 97 -8.52 2.58 -14.36
CA ILE A 97 -8.59 1.13 -14.54
C ILE A 97 -9.43 0.57 -13.37
N PRO A 98 -10.50 -0.21 -13.65
CA PRO A 98 -11.27 -0.88 -12.60
C PRO A 98 -10.50 -2.11 -12.06
N GLY A 99 -10.85 -2.56 -10.86
CA GLY A 99 -10.44 -3.88 -10.36
C GLY A 99 -11.25 -5.03 -10.96
N ASN A 100 -11.07 -6.24 -10.41
CA ASN A 100 -11.76 -7.44 -10.87
C ASN A 100 -13.29 -7.27 -10.85
N SER A 101 -13.92 -7.64 -11.95
CA SER A 101 -15.38 -7.58 -12.11
C SER A 101 -16.16 -8.52 -11.19
N ASP A 102 -15.51 -9.58 -10.69
CA ASP A 102 -16.09 -10.57 -9.78
C ASP A 102 -16.02 -10.15 -8.29
N GLY A 103 -15.41 -9.00 -7.99
CA GLY A 103 -15.24 -8.47 -6.63
C GLY A 103 -14.17 -9.18 -5.80
N THR A 104 -13.32 -10.02 -6.41
CA THR A 104 -12.14 -10.55 -5.73
C THR A 104 -11.02 -9.51 -5.66
N PRO A 105 -10.16 -9.56 -4.62
CA PRO A 105 -9.08 -8.60 -4.48
C PRO A 105 -8.17 -8.54 -5.72
N THR A 106 -7.95 -7.34 -6.24
CA THR A 106 -7.06 -7.15 -7.40
C THR A 106 -5.61 -7.26 -7.00
N PHE A 107 -4.86 -8.07 -7.73
CA PHE A 107 -3.42 -8.23 -7.55
C PHE A 107 -2.68 -7.03 -8.13
N ALA A 108 -1.87 -6.36 -7.32
CA ALA A 108 -1.04 -5.24 -7.71
C ALA A 108 0.43 -5.60 -7.50
N PHE A 109 1.27 -5.40 -8.51
CA PHE A 109 2.67 -5.79 -8.46
C PHE A 109 3.61 -4.81 -9.15
N CYS A 110 4.86 -4.83 -8.72
CA CYS A 110 5.95 -4.04 -9.24
C CYS A 110 7.19 -4.92 -9.43
N TYR A 111 7.81 -4.85 -10.59
CA TYR A 111 9.07 -5.53 -10.82
C TYR A 111 10.20 -4.85 -10.04
N GLU A 112 11.01 -5.62 -9.32
CA GLU A 112 12.21 -5.10 -8.64
C GLU A 112 13.44 -5.06 -9.58
N ALA A 113 13.36 -5.67 -10.77
CA ALA A 113 14.46 -5.72 -11.72
C ALA A 113 13.99 -5.82 -13.18
N GLY A 114 14.93 -5.64 -14.12
CA GLY A 114 14.67 -5.74 -15.56
C GLY A 114 14.13 -4.46 -16.20
N ALA A 115 13.67 -4.55 -17.45
CA ALA A 115 13.22 -3.39 -18.24
C ALA A 115 11.96 -2.71 -17.66
N ASN A 116 11.19 -3.43 -16.85
CA ASN A 116 9.99 -2.94 -16.18
C ASN A 116 10.23 -2.61 -14.70
N ALA A 117 11.48 -2.58 -14.24
CA ALA A 117 11.81 -2.27 -12.86
C ALA A 117 11.18 -0.94 -12.43
N GLY A 118 10.51 -0.94 -11.28
CA GLY A 118 9.85 0.25 -10.74
C GLY A 118 8.55 0.63 -11.43
N LYS A 119 7.98 -0.20 -12.31
CA LYS A 119 6.63 -0.03 -12.87
C LYS A 119 5.62 -0.86 -12.09
N TRP A 120 4.49 -0.25 -11.75
CA TRP A 120 3.38 -0.95 -11.11
C TRP A 120 2.35 -1.37 -12.14
N PHE A 121 1.78 -2.55 -11.92
CA PHE A 121 0.75 -3.16 -12.73
C PHE A 121 -0.38 -3.65 -11.84
N SER A 122 -1.62 -3.52 -12.30
CA SER A 122 -2.78 -4.20 -11.76
C SER A 122 -3.12 -5.38 -12.67
N TYR A 123 -3.37 -6.55 -12.08
CA TYR A 123 -3.93 -7.69 -12.79
C TYR A 123 -5.41 -7.82 -12.45
N ALA A 124 -6.26 -7.46 -13.40
CA ALA A 124 -7.70 -7.55 -13.28
C ALA A 124 -8.29 -8.32 -14.47
N ASP A 125 -9.22 -9.24 -14.21
CA ASP A 125 -9.98 -9.97 -15.24
C ASP A 125 -9.11 -10.62 -16.35
N GLY A 126 -7.88 -11.04 -16.02
CA GLY A 126 -6.95 -11.69 -16.96
C GLY A 126 -6.00 -10.75 -17.70
N HIS A 127 -5.98 -9.46 -17.37
CA HIS A 127 -5.17 -8.44 -18.04
C HIS A 127 -4.27 -7.69 -17.06
N ASP A 128 -3.03 -7.43 -17.48
CA ASP A 128 -2.09 -6.55 -16.77
C ASP A 128 -2.16 -5.13 -17.35
N ASP A 129 -2.46 -4.14 -16.51
CA ASP A 129 -2.46 -2.73 -16.89
C ASP A 129 -1.44 -1.94 -16.06
N GLU A 130 -0.58 -1.15 -16.72
CA GLU A 130 0.40 -0.28 -16.03
C GLU A 130 -0.33 0.87 -15.32
N MET A 131 0.03 1.10 -14.06
CA MET A 131 -0.63 2.08 -13.18
C MET A 131 0.33 2.95 -12.36
N SER A 132 -0.13 4.13 -11.97
CA SER A 132 0.61 5.07 -11.10
C SER A 132 0.11 5.14 -9.67
N GLY A 133 -1.09 4.66 -9.39
CA GLY A 133 -1.69 4.76 -8.05
C GLY A 133 -2.94 3.93 -7.91
N MET A 134 -3.34 3.65 -6.67
CA MET A 134 -4.53 2.84 -6.37
C MET A 134 -5.29 3.36 -5.17
N ARG A 135 -6.61 3.17 -5.13
CA ARG A 135 -7.45 3.48 -3.96
C ARG A 135 -8.72 2.63 -3.94
N CYS A 136 -9.34 2.56 -2.77
CA CYS A 136 -10.74 2.17 -2.64
C CYS A 136 -11.63 3.41 -2.73
N LYS A 137 -12.42 3.53 -3.79
CA LYS A 137 -13.32 4.66 -4.05
C LYS A 137 -14.77 4.23 -3.93
N ASN A 138 -15.66 5.10 -3.45
CA ASN A 138 -17.09 4.80 -3.49
C ASN A 138 -17.59 4.63 -4.93
N GLN A 139 -18.55 3.73 -5.12
CA GLN A 139 -19.32 3.63 -6.37
C GLN A 139 -20.21 4.86 -6.56
#